data_AF-A0A2M7ZND7-F1
#
_entry.id   AF-A0A2M7ZND7-F1
#
_cell.length_a   1.000
_cell.length_b   1.000
_cell.length_c   1.000
_cell.angle_alpha   90.00
_cell.angle_beta   90.00
_cell.angle_gamma   90.00
#
_symmetry.space_group_name_H-M   'P 1'
#
loop_
_entity.id
_entity.type
_entity.pdbx_description
1 polymer ?
#
loop_
_entity_poly.entity_id
_entity_poly.type
_entity_poly.pdbx_seq_one_letter_code
_entity_poly.pdbx_strand_id
1 'polypeptide(L)'
;MKKLKILLPIITFLFSINNLVAQSSGFPDYVPTIPTDRRVDWHNVGNNQIPTSFNKVFNVINYGAFPSDGAEDSQSIQNAIEAARVYISANPGHYAIVYFPQGNYFLTGGISMVNDEVKDYSNICLKGDGSDKTRLSFSDQYKGKAIFISGNSIGIPQTIISGFQKGDNTITLNGSTQDYNIGDYVEILNDFPLQWETKLGQIDKVIGKTGT
;
A
#
# COMPACT_ATOMS: atom_id res chain seq x y z
N MET A 1 26.48 69.35 -58.26
CA MET A 1 26.04 68.71 -57.00
C MET A 1 24.85 67.81 -57.30
N LYS A 2 24.95 66.51 -57.00
CA LYS A 2 23.93 65.49 -57.34
C LYS A 2 22.67 65.70 -56.49
N LYS A 3 21.50 65.81 -57.14
CA LYS A 3 20.20 65.92 -56.47
C LYS A 3 19.78 64.55 -55.94
N LEU A 4 19.71 64.41 -54.62
CA LEU A 4 19.23 63.23 -53.92
C LEU A 4 17.69 63.33 -53.79
N LYS A 5 16.96 62.45 -54.46
CA LYS A 5 15.51 62.27 -54.28
C LYS A 5 15.30 61.15 -53.27
N ILE A 6 14.82 61.47 -52.07
CA ILE A 6 14.36 60.47 -51.10
C ILE A 6 12.84 60.52 -51.09
N LEU A 7 12.26 59.42 -51.56
CA LEU A 7 10.84 59.09 -51.49
C LEU A 7 10.65 58.34 -50.16
N LEU A 8 9.87 58.88 -49.23
CA LEU A 8 9.45 58.16 -48.02
C LEU A 8 7.97 57.80 -48.18
N PRO A 9 7.62 56.52 -48.40
CA PRO A 9 6.24 56.10 -48.53
C PRO A 9 5.55 56.12 -47.16
N ILE A 10 4.34 56.67 -47.14
CA ILE A 10 3.37 56.60 -46.06
C ILE A 10 3.07 55.11 -45.82
N ILE A 11 3.50 54.55 -44.70
CA ILE A 11 3.14 53.19 -44.29
C ILE A 11 1.80 53.29 -43.55
N THR A 12 0.74 52.93 -44.26
CA THR A 12 -0.63 52.78 -43.75
C THR A 12 -0.66 51.65 -42.71
N PHE A 13 -1.09 51.96 -41.49
CA PHE A 13 -1.28 50.98 -40.42
C PHE A 13 -2.60 50.23 -40.65
N LEU A 14 -2.53 49.06 -41.30
CA LEU A 14 -3.65 48.13 -41.41
C LEU A 14 -3.79 47.35 -40.10
N PHE A 15 -4.82 47.66 -39.30
CA PHE A 15 -5.28 46.78 -38.23
C PHE A 15 -5.89 45.52 -38.85
N SER A 16 -5.15 44.41 -38.87
CA SER A 16 -5.72 43.09 -39.14
C SER A 16 -6.38 42.55 -37.87
N ILE A 17 -7.71 42.55 -37.86
CA ILE A 17 -8.48 41.82 -36.86
C ILE A 17 -8.49 40.36 -37.31
N ASN A 18 -7.50 39.57 -36.90
CA ASN A 18 -7.60 38.13 -37.03
C ASN A 18 -8.59 37.64 -35.97
N ASN A 19 -9.79 37.28 -36.44
CA ASN A 19 -10.79 36.56 -35.66
C ASN A 19 -10.17 35.27 -35.13
N LEU A 20 -9.73 35.27 -33.88
CA LEU A 20 -9.56 34.04 -33.13
C LEU A 20 -10.98 33.56 -32.81
N VAL A 21 -11.48 32.61 -33.60
CA VAL A 21 -12.61 31.78 -33.17
C VAL A 21 -12.09 30.95 -32.01
N ALA A 22 -12.13 31.51 -30.81
CA ALA A 22 -12.12 30.72 -29.60
C ALA A 22 -13.40 29.90 -29.65
N GLN A 23 -13.28 28.59 -29.87
CA GLN A 23 -14.32 27.67 -29.45
C GLN A 23 -14.42 27.82 -27.93
N SER A 24 -15.38 28.62 -27.45
CA SER A 24 -15.74 28.60 -26.06
C SER A 24 -16.35 27.22 -25.79
N SER A 25 -15.58 26.32 -25.17
CA SER A 25 -16.20 25.20 -24.48
C SER A 25 -17.17 25.81 -23.47
N GLY A 26 -18.44 25.39 -23.53
CA GLY A 26 -19.55 26.03 -22.82
C GLY A 26 -19.53 25.95 -21.29
N PHE A 27 -18.39 25.66 -20.67
CA PHE A 27 -18.25 25.54 -19.22
C PHE A 27 -16.84 25.97 -18.78
N PRO A 28 -16.54 27.27 -18.67
CA PRO A 28 -15.22 27.75 -18.26
C PRO A 28 -14.85 27.42 -16.80
N ASP A 29 -15.77 26.90 -15.98
CA ASP A 29 -15.54 26.67 -14.53
C ASP A 29 -15.98 25.29 -14.00
N TYR A 30 -16.33 24.33 -14.87
CA TYR A 30 -16.71 22.99 -14.39
C TYR A 30 -15.46 22.15 -14.08
N VAL A 31 -14.92 22.33 -12.87
CA VAL A 31 -14.10 21.29 -12.24
C VAL A 31 -15.09 20.23 -11.75
N PRO A 32 -15.12 19.00 -12.31
CA PRO A 32 -15.98 17.94 -11.80
C PRO A 32 -15.55 17.62 -10.36
N THR A 33 -16.21 18.25 -9.39
CA THR A 33 -16.12 17.86 -8.00
C THR A 33 -17.21 16.83 -7.75
N ILE A 34 -16.84 15.73 -7.11
CA ILE A 34 -17.80 14.71 -6.70
C ILE A 34 -18.83 15.41 -5.78
N PRO A 35 -20.15 15.33 -6.06
CA PRO A 35 -21.20 15.88 -5.21
C PRO A 35 -20.99 15.46 -3.74
N THR A 36 -21.27 16.34 -2.79
CA THR A 36 -20.95 16.12 -1.35
C THR A 36 -21.57 14.82 -0.82
N ASP A 37 -22.78 14.49 -1.26
CA ASP A 37 -23.53 13.25 -0.98
C ASP A 37 -22.91 11.99 -1.60
N ARG A 38 -22.01 12.14 -2.57
CA ARG A 38 -21.25 11.06 -3.22
C ARG A 38 -19.79 11.00 -2.77
N ARG A 39 -19.34 11.88 -1.88
CA ARG A 39 -17.99 11.83 -1.32
C ARG A 39 -17.94 10.75 -0.24
N VAL A 40 -16.92 9.91 -0.31
CA VAL A 40 -16.56 9.01 0.78
C VAL A 40 -15.54 9.74 1.64
N ASP A 41 -15.72 9.74 2.96
CA ASP A 41 -14.71 10.27 3.88
C ASP A 41 -13.54 9.27 3.97
N TRP A 42 -12.38 9.67 3.43
CA TRP A 42 -11.15 8.88 3.46
C TRP A 42 -10.28 9.19 4.69
N HIS A 43 -10.68 10.07 5.61
CA HIS A 43 -9.82 10.48 6.73
C HIS A 43 -9.54 9.35 7.73
N ASN A 44 -10.42 8.34 7.78
CA ASN A 44 -10.31 7.17 8.64
C ASN A 44 -10.18 5.85 7.87
N VAL A 45 -9.90 5.90 6.57
CA VAL A 45 -9.68 4.68 5.79
C VAL A 45 -8.30 4.09 6.05
N GLY A 46 -8.21 2.78 6.04
CA GLY A 46 -6.99 2.05 6.40
C GLY A 46 -6.90 1.74 7.89
N ASN A 47 -5.83 1.06 8.29
CA ASN A 47 -5.63 0.71 9.69
C ASN A 47 -5.00 1.90 10.43
N ASN A 48 -5.77 2.59 11.27
CA ASN A 48 -5.29 3.69 12.14
C ASN A 48 -4.34 3.21 13.27
N GLN A 49 -3.96 1.93 13.28
CA GLN A 49 -3.05 1.34 14.26
C GLN A 49 -1.58 1.33 13.80
N ILE A 50 -1.19 2.14 12.80
CA ILE A 50 0.24 2.28 12.48
C ILE A 50 0.95 2.81 13.75
N PRO A 51 1.91 2.06 14.32
CA PRO A 51 2.56 2.46 15.55
C PRO A 51 3.32 3.77 15.34
N THR A 52 3.06 4.75 16.20
CA THR A 52 3.80 6.02 16.19
C THR A 52 5.09 5.94 17.02
N SER A 53 5.23 4.89 17.83
CA SER A 53 6.40 4.60 18.64
C SER A 53 6.86 3.17 18.44
N PHE A 54 8.17 2.96 18.35
CA PHE A 54 8.78 1.65 18.21
C PHE A 54 9.71 1.38 19.39
N ASN A 55 9.66 0.16 19.91
CA ASN A 55 10.40 -0.23 21.12
C ASN A 55 11.85 -0.61 20.81
N LYS A 56 12.12 -1.12 19.60
CA LYS A 56 13.45 -1.60 19.21
C LYS A 56 13.75 -1.35 17.74
N VAL A 57 15.01 -1.04 17.46
CA VAL A 57 15.54 -0.85 16.11
C VAL A 57 16.61 -1.89 15.83
N PHE A 58 16.46 -2.57 14.70
CA PHE A 58 17.36 -3.58 14.14
C PHE A 58 17.97 -2.99 12.86
N ASN A 59 19.10 -2.31 13.00
CA ASN A 59 19.80 -1.72 11.85
C ASN A 59 20.49 -2.83 11.06
N VAL A 60 20.17 -2.99 9.76
CA VAL A 60 20.70 -4.05 8.89
C VAL A 60 22.24 -4.06 8.80
N ILE A 61 22.89 -2.90 9.01
CA ILE A 61 24.36 -2.81 9.01
C ILE A 61 24.96 -3.57 10.21
N ASN A 62 24.27 -3.59 11.35
CA ASN A 62 24.70 -4.35 12.52
C ASN A 62 24.57 -5.88 12.31
N TYR A 63 23.92 -6.31 11.23
CA TYR A 63 23.76 -7.70 10.82
C TYR A 63 24.62 -8.07 9.60
N GLY A 64 25.55 -7.18 9.21
CA GLY A 64 26.52 -7.43 8.15
C GLY A 64 26.12 -6.91 6.77
N ALA A 65 25.07 -6.08 6.65
CA ALA A 65 24.76 -5.43 5.39
C ALA A 65 25.74 -4.26 5.17
N PHE A 66 26.24 -4.10 3.97
CA PHE A 66 27.19 -3.04 3.64
C PHE A 66 26.76 -2.37 2.33
N PRO A 67 25.88 -1.36 2.38
CA PRO A 67 25.25 -0.85 1.18
C PRO A 67 26.26 -0.16 0.26
N SER A 68 25.99 -0.22 -1.04
CA SER A 68 26.74 0.44 -2.11
C SER A 68 28.15 -0.10 -2.38
N ASP A 69 28.50 -1.30 -1.91
CA ASP A 69 29.75 -2.00 -2.26
C ASP A 69 29.62 -2.96 -3.46
N GLY A 70 28.39 -3.23 -3.88
CA GLY A 70 28.07 -4.17 -4.95
C GLY A 70 28.08 -5.64 -4.52
N ALA A 71 28.26 -5.92 -3.22
CA ALA A 71 28.14 -7.26 -2.65
C ALA A 71 26.68 -7.55 -2.26
N GLU A 72 26.39 -8.83 -2.04
CA GLU A 72 25.04 -9.27 -1.68
C GLU A 72 24.70 -9.01 -0.20
N ASP A 73 23.57 -8.35 0.05
CA ASP A 73 23.05 -8.01 1.38
C ASP A 73 21.88 -8.89 1.86
N SER A 74 21.37 -9.82 1.01
CA SER A 74 20.12 -10.55 1.26
C SER A 74 20.09 -11.23 2.63
N GLN A 75 21.17 -11.96 2.98
CA GLN A 75 21.24 -12.71 4.24
C GLN A 75 21.32 -11.79 5.46
N SER A 76 22.07 -10.68 5.37
CA SER A 76 22.21 -9.70 6.45
C SER A 76 20.87 -9.03 6.76
N ILE A 77 20.10 -8.70 5.72
CA ILE A 77 18.74 -8.16 5.85
C ILE A 77 17.81 -9.19 6.49
N GLN A 78 17.83 -10.46 6.03
CA GLN A 78 17.01 -11.51 6.63
C GLN A 78 17.37 -11.76 8.10
N ASN A 79 18.65 -11.69 8.46
CA ASN A 79 19.10 -11.83 9.85
C ASN A 79 18.54 -10.72 10.75
N ALA A 80 18.51 -9.47 10.27
CA ALA A 80 17.91 -8.35 11.00
C ALA A 80 16.39 -8.55 11.20
N ILE A 81 15.70 -9.07 10.19
CA ILE A 81 14.27 -9.41 10.25
C ILE A 81 14.02 -10.53 11.25
N GLU A 82 14.81 -11.60 11.24
CA GLU A 82 14.69 -12.69 12.21
C GLU A 82 14.97 -12.22 13.64
N ALA A 83 15.95 -11.34 13.83
CA ALA A 83 16.21 -10.74 15.15
C ALA A 83 15.03 -9.89 15.64
N ALA A 84 14.40 -9.12 14.75
CA ALA A 84 13.18 -8.37 15.05
C ALA A 84 12.02 -9.31 15.41
N ARG A 85 11.82 -10.39 14.65
CA ARG A 85 10.81 -11.42 14.91
C ARG A 85 10.99 -12.04 16.30
N VAL A 86 12.19 -12.51 16.62
CA VAL A 86 12.51 -13.10 17.93
C VAL A 86 12.21 -12.12 19.07
N TYR A 87 12.57 -10.84 18.89
CA TYR A 87 12.28 -9.82 19.89
C TYR A 87 10.78 -9.62 20.10
N ILE A 88 9.98 -9.55 19.02
CA ILE A 88 8.54 -9.34 19.13
C ILE A 88 7.85 -10.56 19.76
N SER A 89 8.24 -11.78 19.38
CA SER A 89 7.72 -12.99 20.01
C SER A 89 8.01 -13.03 21.52
N ALA A 90 9.15 -12.50 21.95
CA ALA A 90 9.51 -12.41 23.36
C ALA A 90 8.88 -11.21 24.10
N ASN A 91 8.30 -10.24 23.36
CA ASN A 91 7.73 -9.02 23.92
C ASN A 91 6.37 -8.70 23.28
N PRO A 92 5.29 -9.41 23.67
CA PRO A 92 3.94 -9.16 23.15
C PRO A 92 3.51 -7.71 23.31
N GLY A 93 2.92 -7.12 22.27
CA GLY A 93 2.48 -5.72 22.25
C GLY A 93 3.59 -4.69 21.96
N HIS A 94 4.84 -5.12 21.80
CA HIS A 94 5.90 -4.25 21.30
C HIS A 94 5.90 -4.18 19.78
N TYR A 95 6.57 -3.15 19.25
CA TYR A 95 6.82 -2.93 17.84
C TYR A 95 8.33 -2.80 17.58
N ALA A 96 8.78 -3.33 16.45
CA ALA A 96 10.18 -3.30 16.03
C ALA A 96 10.33 -2.64 14.66
N ILE A 97 11.46 -1.97 14.45
CA ILE A 97 11.89 -1.47 13.14
C ILE A 97 13.06 -2.32 12.67
N VAL A 98 12.99 -2.83 11.45
CA VAL A 98 14.17 -3.21 10.67
C VAL A 98 14.57 -2.01 9.83
N TYR A 99 15.69 -1.41 10.19
CA TYR A 99 16.11 -0.11 9.70
C TYR A 99 17.20 -0.23 8.65
N PHE A 100 16.99 0.45 7.53
CA PHE A 100 17.86 0.52 6.37
C PHE A 100 18.41 1.94 6.27
N PRO A 101 19.64 2.20 6.77
CA PRO A 101 20.31 3.47 6.53
C PRO A 101 20.43 3.83 5.04
N GLN A 102 20.85 5.05 4.76
CA GLN A 102 21.17 5.47 3.40
C GLN A 102 22.14 4.50 2.70
N GLY A 103 21.91 4.27 1.42
CA GLY A 103 22.74 3.42 0.56
C GLY A 103 21.92 2.53 -0.37
N ASN A 104 22.63 1.81 -1.24
CA ASN A 104 22.05 0.88 -2.20
C ASN A 104 22.35 -0.55 -1.78
N TYR A 105 21.36 -1.27 -1.27
CA TYR A 105 21.49 -2.67 -0.89
C TYR A 105 21.28 -3.54 -2.11
N PHE A 106 22.21 -4.46 -2.39
CA PHE A 106 22.09 -5.39 -3.52
C PHE A 106 21.56 -6.74 -3.04
N LEU A 107 20.44 -7.19 -3.60
CA LEU A 107 19.76 -8.41 -3.19
C LEU A 107 19.68 -9.38 -4.36
N THR A 108 20.13 -10.62 -4.16
CA THR A 108 19.91 -11.72 -5.11
C THR A 108 18.65 -12.53 -4.79
N GLY A 109 18.06 -12.31 -3.60
CA GLY A 109 16.80 -12.86 -3.14
C GLY A 109 15.79 -11.79 -2.69
N GLY A 110 14.53 -12.19 -2.52
CA GLY A 110 13.46 -11.33 -2.02
C GLY A 110 13.48 -11.21 -0.49
N ILE A 111 12.87 -10.14 0.03
CA ILE A 111 12.62 -9.98 1.46
C ILE A 111 11.30 -10.69 1.79
N SER A 112 11.33 -11.69 2.69
CA SER A 112 10.16 -12.51 3.02
C SER A 112 9.80 -12.42 4.51
N MET A 113 8.58 -11.99 4.79
CA MET A 113 7.95 -11.94 6.12
C MET A 113 6.58 -12.61 6.03
N VAL A 114 6.60 -13.94 5.99
CA VAL A 114 5.42 -14.78 5.80
C VAL A 114 5.08 -15.41 7.14
N ASN A 115 3.91 -15.09 7.67
CA ASN A 115 3.44 -15.72 8.90
C ASN A 115 3.00 -17.16 8.62
N ASP A 116 3.35 -18.07 9.54
CA ASP A 116 2.92 -19.46 9.57
C ASP A 116 2.67 -19.90 11.04
N GLU A 117 2.45 -21.20 11.27
CA GLU A 117 2.20 -21.75 12.62
C GLU A 117 3.40 -21.59 13.58
N VAL A 118 4.61 -21.40 13.06
CA VAL A 118 5.87 -21.35 13.82
C VAL A 118 6.43 -19.93 13.89
N LYS A 119 6.25 -19.13 12.83
CA LYS A 119 6.83 -17.80 12.67
C LYS A 119 5.75 -16.74 12.50
N ASP A 120 5.79 -15.74 13.36
CA ASP A 120 4.95 -14.55 13.28
C ASP A 120 5.83 -13.29 13.16
N TYR A 121 5.73 -12.61 12.02
CA TYR A 121 6.42 -11.36 11.69
C TYR A 121 5.53 -10.12 11.89
N SER A 122 4.40 -10.25 12.58
CA SER A 122 3.56 -9.13 12.96
C SER A 122 4.33 -8.09 13.77
N ASN A 123 3.88 -6.83 13.74
CA ASN A 123 4.46 -5.71 14.49
C ASN A 123 5.91 -5.33 14.12
N ILE A 124 6.40 -5.76 12.94
CA ILE A 124 7.68 -5.35 12.37
C ILE A 124 7.45 -4.32 11.26
N CYS A 125 8.20 -3.22 11.29
CA CYS A 125 8.21 -2.18 10.26
C CYS A 125 9.55 -2.17 9.52
N LEU A 126 9.51 -2.20 8.18
CA LEU A 126 10.69 -1.92 7.35
C LEU A 126 10.78 -0.41 7.12
N LYS A 127 11.90 0.21 7.47
CA LYS A 127 12.07 1.67 7.38
C LYS A 127 13.41 2.07 6.78
N GLY A 128 13.40 2.92 5.77
CA GLY A 128 14.58 3.57 5.19
C GLY A 128 14.76 5.02 5.62
N ASP A 129 15.85 5.66 5.16
CA ASP A 129 16.14 7.09 5.36
C ASP A 129 15.38 8.03 4.41
N GLY A 130 14.65 7.47 3.45
CA GLY A 130 13.93 8.19 2.40
C GLY A 130 14.10 7.49 1.07
N SER A 131 13.16 7.71 0.15
CA SER A 131 13.22 7.12 -1.21
C SER A 131 14.38 7.67 -2.04
N ASP A 132 14.92 8.83 -1.68
CA ASP A 132 16.10 9.47 -2.27
C ASP A 132 17.43 8.96 -1.68
N LYS A 133 17.38 8.25 -0.55
CA LYS A 133 18.58 7.85 0.22
C LYS A 133 18.76 6.34 0.35
N THR A 134 17.68 5.59 0.49
CA THR A 134 17.72 4.14 0.67
C THR A 134 17.14 3.47 -0.58
N ARG A 135 17.94 2.62 -1.22
CA ARG A 135 17.53 1.84 -2.38
C ARG A 135 17.72 0.35 -2.14
N LEU A 136 16.72 -0.43 -2.52
CA LEU A 136 16.81 -1.89 -2.61
C LEU A 136 16.93 -2.25 -4.09
N SER A 137 18.09 -2.78 -4.51
CA SER A 137 18.35 -3.21 -5.88
C SER A 137 18.35 -4.72 -5.95
N PHE A 138 17.33 -5.27 -6.60
CA PHE A 138 17.23 -6.70 -6.84
C PHE A 138 18.02 -7.07 -8.11
N SER A 139 18.73 -8.19 -8.08
CA SER A 139 19.43 -8.74 -9.24
C SER A 139 18.48 -8.97 -10.42
N ASP A 140 18.92 -8.67 -11.63
CA ASP A 140 18.14 -8.90 -12.86
C ASP A 140 17.79 -10.39 -13.07
N GLN A 141 18.57 -11.28 -12.45
CA GLN A 141 18.34 -12.73 -12.46
C GLN A 141 17.26 -13.17 -11.46
N TYR A 142 16.91 -12.33 -10.48
CA TYR A 142 15.88 -12.64 -9.51
C TYR A 142 14.48 -12.51 -10.14
N LYS A 143 13.72 -13.61 -10.15
CA LYS A 143 12.36 -13.69 -10.72
C LYS A 143 11.25 -13.87 -9.68
N GLY A 144 11.58 -13.79 -8.40
CA GLY A 144 10.63 -13.96 -7.30
C GLY A 144 9.93 -12.66 -6.88
N LYS A 145 9.26 -12.71 -5.72
CA LYS A 145 8.62 -11.55 -5.11
C LYS A 145 9.68 -10.70 -4.41
N ALA A 146 9.84 -9.45 -4.85
CA ALA A 146 10.84 -8.52 -4.28
C ALA A 146 10.68 -8.33 -2.76
N ILE A 147 9.46 -8.01 -2.34
CA ILE A 147 9.06 -7.95 -0.93
C ILE A 147 7.78 -8.79 -0.81
N PHE A 148 7.81 -9.84 -0.01
CA PHE A 148 6.69 -10.72 0.24
C PHE A 148 6.31 -10.70 1.71
N ILE A 149 5.17 -10.09 2.00
CA ILE A 149 4.60 -10.01 3.35
C ILE A 149 3.24 -10.68 3.29
N SER A 150 2.97 -11.62 4.19
CA SER A 150 1.65 -12.22 4.30
C SER A 150 1.31 -12.53 5.75
N GLY A 151 0.07 -12.23 6.12
CA GLY A 151 -0.53 -12.75 7.34
C GLY A 151 -0.90 -14.23 7.19
N ASN A 152 -1.47 -14.78 8.26
CA ASN A 152 -2.04 -16.11 8.27
C ASN A 152 -3.57 -16.01 8.40
N SER A 153 -4.33 -16.76 7.62
CA SER A 153 -5.75 -16.97 7.87
C SER A 153 -5.91 -18.18 8.77
N ILE A 154 -6.44 -17.96 9.96
CA ILE A 154 -6.69 -19.01 10.95
C ILE A 154 -8.18 -19.30 11.03
N GLY A 155 -8.53 -20.55 11.34
CA GLY A 155 -9.92 -20.98 11.52
C GLY A 155 -10.46 -21.86 10.39
N ILE A 156 -11.52 -22.59 10.71
CA ILE A 156 -12.22 -23.46 9.76
C ILE A 156 -13.39 -22.68 9.16
N PRO A 157 -13.53 -22.57 7.83
CA PRO A 157 -14.67 -21.90 7.21
C PRO A 157 -16.00 -22.45 7.73
N GLN A 158 -16.89 -21.54 8.15
CA GLN A 158 -18.23 -21.87 8.64
C GLN A 158 -19.28 -21.51 7.59
N THR A 159 -20.28 -22.38 7.43
CA THR A 159 -21.42 -22.09 6.53
C THR A 159 -22.31 -21.04 7.16
N ILE A 160 -22.57 -19.96 6.41
CA ILE A 160 -23.59 -18.97 6.76
C ILE A 160 -24.97 -19.53 6.38
N ILE A 161 -25.92 -19.52 7.31
CA ILE A 161 -27.29 -20.05 7.11
C ILE A 161 -28.36 -18.96 6.99
N SER A 162 -28.09 -17.74 7.46
CA SER A 162 -28.98 -16.59 7.29
C SER A 162 -28.23 -15.27 7.47
N GLY A 163 -28.87 -14.14 7.13
CA GLY A 163 -28.30 -12.80 7.31
C GLY A 163 -27.31 -12.36 6.22
N PHE A 164 -27.42 -12.95 5.03
CA PHE A 164 -26.54 -12.68 3.88
C PHE A 164 -27.22 -11.86 2.77
N GLN A 165 -28.33 -11.18 3.07
CA GLN A 165 -28.95 -10.24 2.13
C GLN A 165 -28.19 -8.91 2.15
N LYS A 166 -28.20 -8.20 1.02
CA LYS A 166 -27.57 -6.88 0.93
C LYS A 166 -28.17 -5.94 1.97
N GLY A 167 -27.31 -5.39 2.84
CA GLY A 167 -27.69 -4.46 3.91
C GLY A 167 -27.93 -5.13 5.26
N ASP A 168 -27.87 -6.46 5.34
CA ASP A 168 -27.81 -7.16 6.62
C ASP A 168 -26.50 -6.82 7.34
N ASN A 169 -26.59 -6.57 8.64
CA ASN A 169 -25.44 -6.27 9.50
C ASN A 169 -25.13 -7.42 10.48
N THR A 170 -25.76 -8.58 10.28
CA THR A 170 -25.62 -9.75 11.16
C THR A 170 -25.81 -11.02 10.34
N ILE A 171 -24.87 -11.95 10.46
CA ILE A 171 -24.92 -13.29 9.85
C ILE A 171 -25.16 -14.35 10.93
N THR A 172 -25.84 -15.43 10.58
CA THR A 172 -25.95 -16.62 11.44
C THR A 172 -25.13 -17.76 10.84
N LEU A 173 -24.29 -18.39 11.64
CA LEU A 173 -23.45 -19.51 11.25
C LEU A 173 -24.12 -20.85 11.61
N ASN A 174 -23.82 -21.90 10.84
CA ASN A 174 -24.24 -23.28 11.14
C ASN A 174 -23.38 -23.96 12.24
N GLY A 175 -22.56 -23.18 12.97
CA GLY A 175 -21.53 -23.69 13.86
C GLY A 175 -21.26 -22.76 15.03
N SER A 176 -20.22 -23.07 15.80
CA SER A 176 -19.84 -22.33 16.99
C SER A 176 -19.29 -20.93 16.64
N THR A 177 -19.49 -19.99 17.54
CA THR A 177 -18.88 -18.64 17.46
C THR A 177 -17.65 -18.50 18.35
N GLN A 178 -17.16 -19.59 18.97
CA GLN A 178 -15.99 -19.55 19.87
C GLN A 178 -14.73 -19.07 19.16
N ASP A 179 -14.52 -19.49 17.91
CA ASP A 179 -13.29 -19.20 17.16
C ASP A 179 -13.20 -17.75 16.65
N TYR A 180 -14.28 -16.97 16.80
CA TYR A 180 -14.34 -15.57 16.39
C TYR A 180 -14.30 -14.66 17.60
N ASN A 181 -13.40 -13.70 17.66
CA ASN A 181 -13.35 -12.70 18.72
C ASN A 181 -13.80 -11.34 18.20
N ILE A 182 -14.35 -10.52 19.10
CA ILE A 182 -14.64 -9.12 18.78
C ILE A 182 -13.31 -8.44 18.45
N GLY A 183 -13.22 -7.85 17.25
CA GLY A 183 -11.99 -7.26 16.73
C GLY A 183 -11.38 -8.02 15.56
N ASP A 184 -11.70 -9.32 15.41
CA ASP A 184 -11.18 -10.14 14.31
C ASP A 184 -11.72 -9.65 12.96
N TYR A 185 -10.92 -9.84 11.92
CA TYR A 185 -11.37 -9.67 10.54
C TYR A 185 -11.72 -11.05 9.97
N VAL A 186 -12.91 -11.17 9.40
CA VAL A 186 -13.43 -12.39 8.79
C VAL A 186 -13.60 -12.20 7.30
N GLU A 187 -13.27 -13.22 6.53
CA GLU A 187 -13.57 -13.29 5.10
C GLU A 187 -14.88 -14.03 4.88
N ILE A 188 -15.83 -13.38 4.23
CA ILE A 188 -17.08 -13.98 3.76
C ILE A 188 -16.91 -14.22 2.27
N LEU A 189 -17.05 -15.47 1.85
CA LEU A 189 -16.84 -15.88 0.47
C LEU A 189 -18.01 -16.72 -0.03
N ASN A 190 -18.44 -16.46 -1.26
CA ASN A 190 -19.35 -17.35 -1.96
C ASN A 190 -18.54 -18.46 -2.64
N ASP A 191 -18.64 -19.69 -2.14
CA ASP A 191 -17.90 -20.85 -2.67
C ASP A 191 -18.70 -21.70 -3.67
N PHE A 192 -19.81 -21.19 -4.21
CA PHE A 192 -20.60 -21.89 -5.24
C PHE A 192 -19.80 -21.99 -6.56
N PRO A 193 -19.88 -23.10 -7.33
CA PRO A 193 -18.76 -23.53 -8.16
C PRO A 193 -18.44 -22.59 -9.33
N LEU A 194 -17.16 -22.18 -9.35
CA LEU A 194 -16.28 -21.93 -10.49
C LEU A 194 -16.93 -21.29 -11.72
N GLN A 195 -17.14 -19.97 -11.66
CA GLN A 195 -16.91 -19.13 -12.84
C GLN A 195 -15.66 -18.29 -12.56
N TRP A 196 -14.62 -18.56 -13.33
CA TRP A 196 -13.20 -18.41 -13.00
C TRP A 196 -12.64 -17.01 -12.76
N GLU A 197 -13.43 -15.95 -12.63
CA GLU A 197 -12.87 -14.59 -12.61
C GLU A 197 -13.40 -13.65 -11.52
N THR A 198 -14.45 -14.02 -10.77
CA THR A 198 -14.96 -13.18 -9.67
C THR A 198 -15.61 -14.01 -8.56
N LYS A 199 -14.82 -14.44 -7.55
CA LYS A 199 -15.43 -14.83 -6.28
C LYS A 199 -16.00 -13.58 -5.63
N LEU A 200 -17.32 -13.55 -5.46
CA LEU A 200 -17.95 -12.51 -4.66
C LEU A 200 -17.68 -12.79 -3.19
N GLY A 201 -17.24 -11.77 -2.48
CA GLY A 201 -16.93 -11.85 -1.07
C GLY A 201 -16.71 -10.48 -0.47
N GLN A 202 -16.52 -10.46 0.84
CA GLN A 202 -16.23 -9.27 1.61
C GLN A 202 -15.36 -9.63 2.81
N ILE A 203 -14.59 -8.65 3.28
CA ILE A 203 -13.83 -8.76 4.53
C ILE A 203 -14.47 -7.77 5.50
N ASP A 204 -14.91 -8.27 6.65
CA ASP A 204 -15.57 -7.47 7.67
C ASP A 204 -14.92 -7.68 9.04
N LYS A 205 -15.05 -6.67 9.90
CA LYS A 205 -14.60 -6.74 11.29
C LYS A 205 -15.74 -7.21 12.18
N VAL A 206 -15.48 -8.20 13.04
CA VAL A 206 -16.44 -8.66 14.05
C VAL A 206 -16.58 -7.59 15.13
N ILE A 207 -17.76 -6.97 15.22
CA ILE A 207 -18.07 -5.94 16.23
C ILE A 207 -18.89 -6.48 17.41
N GLY A 208 -19.43 -7.69 17.29
CA GLY A 208 -20.21 -8.36 18.31
C GLY A 208 -20.47 -9.82 17.93
N LYS A 209 -20.66 -10.69 18.93
CA LYS A 209 -21.07 -12.08 18.75
C LYS A 209 -22.04 -12.51 19.86
N THR A 210 -22.93 -13.42 19.53
CA THR A 210 -23.86 -14.06 20.49
C THR A 210 -24.02 -15.53 20.15
N GLY A 211 -24.19 -16.37 21.16
CA GLY A 211 -24.20 -17.83 21.01
C GLY A 211 -22.88 -18.46 21.46
N THR A 212 -22.89 -19.78 21.60
CA THR A 212 -21.70 -20.59 21.93
C THR A 212 -21.11 -21.21 20.68
#